data_AF-A0A1H4UID0-F1
#
_entry.id   AF-A0A1H4UID0-F1
#
_cell.length_a   1.000
_cell.length_b   1.000
_cell.length_c   1.000
_cell.angle_alpha   90.00
_cell.angle_beta   90.00
_cell.angle_gamma   90.00
#
_symmetry.space_group_name_H-M   'P 1'
#
loop_
_entity.id
_entity.type
_entity.pdbx_description
1 polymer ?
#
loop_
_entity_poly.entity_id
_entity_poly.type
_entity_poly.pdbx_seq_one_letter_code
_entity_poly.pdbx_strand_id
1 'polypeptide(L)'
;MSSNASWLADPKWINAAKLVYRLSETNKFVFTVEPLCRLRTNCLPLAFAHLATIDEDPYAVVAPKDDIDMLPLAWIRHIEKLHIQYADDVFFAATTRQTLATISTVDDIRKEMGYCLERCTKVLNGIRVRADRLLDGDIGIPRDVPYCLIVNAALADNVGEVLLAKSAIRLLNEAAPHLRCIVADPDVDRTIVANASLVIIGPGGMLYDLDDHDGLSINLSNISSYFRIGFLAREYGIPYGVLGAGCPAAITSRLSKIFLQEALRDAKFIHLRDSLSLASVSDAIRLQSPTIVAPDVSIVFQDEIAKITQEPFQQKLMIACGSFNVKSIAEISHRCDMALRIVIQATEDLAWLKENQSELTALVPSVEIVDVHQAPISALFKAVASGDCLLSTRFHAMMIGIMAGLETVAVGVRDDKRHRVKQELRDKVKLTFIDSRVTSDNEFISLCCGQFMNGKRSQQDPGYSAEDLAGLRQLLRTATISVKM
;
A
#
# COMPACT_ATOMS: atom_id res chain seq x y z
N MET A 1 -11.70 -24.55 -4.55
CA MET A 1 -12.49 -23.31 -4.51
C MET A 1 -11.79 -22.40 -3.51
N SER A 2 -11.23 -21.27 -3.94
CA SER A 2 -10.54 -20.36 -3.01
C SER A 2 -11.54 -19.83 -1.98
N SER A 3 -11.03 -19.43 -0.82
CA SER A 3 -11.75 -18.77 0.27
C SER A 3 -12.54 -17.50 -0.12
N ASN A 4 -12.56 -17.11 -1.40
CA ASN A 4 -13.10 -15.87 -1.94
C ASN A 4 -14.58 -15.93 -2.38
N ALA A 5 -15.29 -17.01 -2.06
CA ALA A 5 -16.71 -17.19 -2.43
C ALA A 5 -17.65 -17.33 -1.22
N SER A 6 -17.18 -17.15 0.02
CA SER A 6 -18.00 -17.29 1.22
C SER A 6 -19.22 -16.35 1.24
N TRP A 7 -19.09 -15.16 0.64
CA TRP A 7 -20.19 -14.20 0.49
C TRP A 7 -21.31 -14.70 -0.44
N LEU A 8 -21.03 -15.61 -1.37
CA LEU A 8 -22.06 -16.23 -2.22
C LEU A 8 -22.98 -17.18 -1.44
N ALA A 9 -22.67 -17.49 -0.18
CA ALA A 9 -23.57 -18.22 0.70
C ALA A 9 -24.61 -17.32 1.37
N ASP A 10 -24.43 -15.99 1.35
CA ASP A 10 -25.36 -15.03 1.96
C ASP A 10 -26.41 -14.54 0.94
N PRO A 11 -27.71 -14.81 1.16
CA PRO A 11 -28.78 -14.35 0.27
C PRO A 11 -28.79 -12.84 0.01
N LYS A 12 -28.33 -12.02 0.97
CA LYS A 12 -28.29 -10.56 0.83
C LYS A 12 -27.25 -10.11 -0.18
N TRP A 13 -26.07 -10.72 -0.13
CA TRP A 13 -25.03 -10.49 -1.12
C TRP A 13 -25.43 -10.99 -2.52
N ILE A 14 -26.16 -12.11 -2.61
CA ILE A 14 -26.74 -12.57 -3.87
C ILE A 14 -27.73 -11.54 -4.43
N ASN A 15 -28.58 -10.96 -3.58
CA ASN A 15 -29.52 -9.91 -3.98
C ASN A 15 -28.78 -8.65 -4.45
N ALA A 16 -27.76 -8.20 -3.71
CA ALA A 16 -26.89 -7.10 -4.12
C ALA A 16 -26.25 -7.37 -5.49
N ALA A 17 -25.72 -8.58 -5.73
CA ALA A 17 -25.17 -8.97 -7.03
C ALA A 17 -26.22 -8.90 -8.15
N LYS A 18 -27.45 -9.39 -7.93
CA LYS A 18 -28.55 -9.28 -8.90
C LYS A 18 -28.91 -7.83 -9.20
N LEU A 19 -28.91 -6.96 -8.20
CA LEU A 19 -29.14 -5.53 -8.36
C LEU A 19 -28.04 -4.87 -9.19
N VAL A 20 -26.78 -5.19 -8.91
CA VAL A 20 -25.63 -4.74 -9.71
C VAL A 20 -25.80 -5.14 -11.18
N TYR A 21 -26.11 -6.41 -11.46
CA TYR A 21 -26.38 -6.87 -12.83
C TYR A 21 -27.47 -6.05 -13.52
N ARG A 22 -28.63 -5.90 -12.88
CA ARG A 22 -29.78 -5.15 -13.44
C ARG A 22 -29.43 -3.67 -13.68
N LEU A 23 -28.82 -3.01 -12.70
CA LEU A 23 -28.50 -1.58 -12.78
C LEU A 23 -27.39 -1.29 -13.80
N SER A 24 -26.47 -2.24 -14.00
CA SER A 24 -25.40 -2.12 -14.99
C SER A 24 -25.88 -2.06 -16.44
N GLU A 25 -27.11 -2.48 -16.73
CA GLU A 25 -27.70 -2.46 -18.09
C GLU A 25 -28.22 -1.07 -18.46
N THR A 26 -28.56 -0.24 -17.47
CA THR A 26 -29.24 1.05 -17.67
C THR A 26 -28.45 2.25 -17.19
N ASN A 27 -27.35 2.03 -16.45
CA ASN A 27 -26.49 3.08 -15.91
C ASN A 27 -25.11 3.03 -16.53
N LYS A 28 -24.51 4.21 -16.71
CA LYS A 28 -23.15 4.35 -17.25
C LYS A 28 -22.14 3.66 -16.34
N PHE A 29 -22.25 3.89 -15.03
CA PHE A 29 -21.47 3.20 -14.00
C PHE A 29 -22.35 2.74 -12.83
N VAL A 30 -21.93 1.64 -12.20
CA VAL A 30 -22.48 1.17 -10.92
C VAL A 30 -21.36 1.21 -9.88
N PHE A 31 -21.50 2.03 -8.84
CA PHE A 31 -20.54 2.13 -7.76
C PHE A 31 -20.85 1.08 -6.67
N THR A 32 -19.87 0.23 -6.33
CA THR A 32 -20.07 -0.89 -5.41
C THR A 32 -18.77 -1.34 -4.73
N VAL A 33 -18.82 -2.44 -3.96
CA VAL A 33 -17.71 -3.01 -3.17
C VAL A 33 -16.95 -4.11 -3.93
N GLU A 34 -15.73 -4.40 -3.49
CA GLU A 34 -14.71 -5.19 -4.23
C GLU A 34 -15.16 -6.56 -4.80
N PRO A 35 -15.94 -7.42 -4.12
CA PRO A 35 -16.40 -8.65 -4.78
C PRO A 35 -17.42 -8.40 -5.89
N LEU A 36 -18.20 -7.31 -5.80
CA LEU A 36 -19.25 -6.97 -6.76
C LEU A 36 -18.73 -6.17 -7.96
N CYS A 37 -17.62 -5.44 -7.80
CA CYS A 37 -16.96 -4.73 -8.92
C CYS A 37 -16.56 -5.68 -10.07
N ARG A 38 -16.30 -6.96 -9.76
CA ARG A 38 -15.86 -7.96 -10.72
C ARG A 38 -17.00 -8.52 -11.59
N LEU A 39 -18.25 -8.19 -11.30
CA LEU A 39 -19.41 -8.75 -11.99
C LEU A 39 -19.61 -8.18 -13.40
N ARG A 40 -19.26 -6.90 -13.62
CA ARG A 40 -19.43 -6.19 -14.90
C ARG A 40 -18.34 -5.15 -15.09
N THR A 41 -18.00 -4.85 -16.35
CA THR A 41 -16.93 -3.92 -16.73
C THR A 41 -17.20 -2.45 -16.37
N ASN A 42 -18.46 -2.07 -16.17
CA ASN A 42 -18.87 -0.73 -15.73
C ASN A 42 -19.16 -0.65 -14.23
N CYS A 43 -18.82 -1.69 -13.45
CA CYS A 43 -18.86 -1.62 -11.99
C CYS A 43 -17.53 -1.08 -11.46
N LEU A 44 -17.59 -0.08 -10.60
CA LEU A 44 -16.42 0.62 -10.06
C LEU A 44 -16.47 0.64 -8.52
N PRO A 45 -15.32 0.70 -7.83
CA PRO A 45 -15.28 0.88 -6.37
C PRO A 45 -16.05 2.13 -5.94
N LEU A 46 -16.64 2.11 -4.73
CA LEU A 46 -17.44 3.24 -4.20
C LEU A 46 -16.72 4.59 -4.29
N ALA A 47 -15.41 4.63 -4.03
CA ALA A 47 -14.64 5.87 -4.11
C ALA A 47 -14.66 6.51 -5.51
N PHE A 48 -14.88 5.77 -6.59
CA PHE A 48 -15.00 6.35 -7.94
C PHE A 48 -16.24 7.24 -8.10
N ALA A 49 -17.21 7.19 -7.17
CA ALA A 49 -18.33 8.11 -7.16
C ALA A 49 -17.89 9.58 -7.02
N HIS A 50 -16.68 9.87 -6.53
CA HIS A 50 -16.12 11.23 -6.53
C HIS A 50 -15.89 11.81 -7.94
N LEU A 51 -15.86 10.98 -8.98
CA LEU A 51 -15.79 11.41 -10.37
C LEU A 51 -17.17 11.77 -10.96
N ALA A 52 -18.25 11.46 -10.24
CA ALA A 52 -19.60 11.60 -10.73
C ALA A 52 -20.32 12.77 -10.05
N THR A 53 -20.86 13.67 -10.86
CA THR A 53 -21.85 14.65 -10.43
C THR A 53 -23.25 14.03 -10.45
N ILE A 54 -24.10 14.43 -9.50
CA ILE A 54 -25.46 13.88 -9.35
C ILE A 54 -26.32 14.15 -10.61
N ASP A 55 -26.04 15.21 -11.36
CA ASP A 55 -26.97 15.76 -12.37
C ASP A 55 -26.63 15.45 -13.85
N GLU A 56 -25.46 14.87 -14.17
CA GLU A 56 -25.00 14.79 -15.57
C GLU A 56 -25.28 13.45 -16.26
N ASP A 57 -25.04 12.33 -15.56
CA ASP A 57 -25.02 10.98 -16.15
C ASP A 57 -25.84 10.00 -15.28
N PRO A 58 -26.45 8.96 -15.89
CA PRO A 58 -27.14 7.93 -15.13
C PRO A 58 -26.13 7.05 -14.39
N TYR A 59 -26.13 7.14 -13.07
CA TYR A 59 -25.30 6.33 -12.18
C TYR A 59 -26.17 5.57 -11.21
N ALA A 60 -25.66 4.42 -10.79
CA ALA A 60 -26.22 3.65 -9.70
C ALA A 60 -25.18 3.44 -8.59
N VAL A 61 -25.66 3.26 -7.37
CA VAL A 61 -24.88 2.77 -6.24
C VAL A 61 -25.54 1.52 -5.69
N VAL A 62 -24.74 0.50 -5.39
CA VAL A 62 -25.15 -0.68 -4.63
C VAL A 62 -24.09 -0.89 -3.55
N ALA A 63 -24.41 -0.55 -2.31
CA ALA A 63 -23.41 -0.49 -1.23
C ALA A 63 -23.97 -1.07 0.07
N PRO A 64 -23.12 -1.70 0.90
CA PRO A 64 -23.43 -1.90 2.30
C PRO A 64 -23.73 -0.54 2.95
N LYS A 65 -24.73 -0.50 3.83
CA LYS A 65 -25.05 0.73 4.58
C LYS A 65 -23.89 1.17 5.48
N ASP A 66 -23.06 0.23 5.92
CA ASP A 66 -21.84 0.51 6.68
C ASP A 66 -20.78 1.24 5.87
N ASP A 67 -20.82 1.18 4.54
CA ASP A 67 -19.85 1.85 3.66
C ASP A 67 -20.38 3.15 3.06
N ILE A 68 -21.50 3.68 3.57
CA ILE A 68 -22.03 4.96 3.07
C ILE A 68 -21.05 6.12 3.25
N ASP A 69 -20.17 6.04 4.25
CA ASP A 69 -19.10 7.00 4.49
C ASP A 69 -17.97 6.93 3.45
N MET A 70 -18.02 6.00 2.50
CA MET A 70 -17.12 5.94 1.35
C MET A 70 -17.61 6.80 0.18
N LEU A 71 -18.88 7.26 0.21
CA LEU A 71 -19.45 8.11 -0.83
C LEU A 71 -19.03 9.58 -0.68
N PRO A 72 -19.07 10.36 -1.78
CA PRO A 72 -18.82 11.80 -1.74
C PRO A 72 -19.74 12.51 -0.74
N LEU A 73 -19.21 13.51 -0.03
CA LEU A 73 -20.00 14.28 0.94
C LEU A 73 -21.21 14.95 0.28
N ALA A 74 -21.09 15.37 -0.98
CA ALA A 74 -22.21 15.91 -1.76
C ALA A 74 -23.34 14.89 -1.96
N TRP A 75 -23.00 13.62 -2.17
CA TRP A 75 -23.98 12.55 -2.30
C TRP A 75 -24.61 12.22 -0.96
N ILE A 76 -23.83 12.18 0.13
CA ILE A 76 -24.35 11.93 1.48
C ILE A 76 -25.33 13.04 1.92
N ARG A 77 -25.00 14.32 1.67
CA ARG A 77 -25.89 15.47 1.93
C ARG A 77 -27.20 15.41 1.16
N HIS A 78 -27.21 14.71 0.04
CA HIS A 78 -28.33 14.66 -0.89
C HIS A 78 -28.75 13.22 -1.17
N ILE A 79 -28.55 12.32 -0.20
CA ILE A 79 -28.85 10.89 -0.37
C ILE A 79 -30.34 10.69 -0.70
N GLU A 80 -31.19 11.57 -0.18
CA GLU A 80 -32.63 11.62 -0.42
C GLU A 80 -33.00 12.00 -1.86
N LYS A 81 -32.09 12.71 -2.56
CA LYS A 81 -32.27 13.04 -3.98
C LYS A 81 -31.95 11.85 -4.88
N LEU A 82 -31.24 10.84 -4.38
CA LEU A 82 -31.07 9.59 -5.11
C LEU A 82 -32.38 8.80 -5.04
N HIS A 83 -32.79 8.25 -6.18
CA HIS A 83 -33.97 7.40 -6.25
C HIS A 83 -33.62 6.02 -5.68
N ILE A 84 -33.86 5.83 -4.39
CA ILE A 84 -33.66 4.54 -3.73
C ILE A 84 -34.59 3.51 -4.36
N GLN A 85 -34.02 2.46 -4.93
CA GLN A 85 -34.72 1.38 -5.62
C GLN A 85 -34.97 0.19 -4.71
N TYR A 86 -34.07 0.00 -3.75
CA TYR A 86 -34.03 -1.16 -2.86
C TYR A 86 -33.29 -0.81 -1.58
N ALA A 87 -33.75 -1.38 -0.47
CA ALA A 87 -33.00 -1.47 0.77
C ALA A 87 -33.44 -2.75 1.50
N ASP A 88 -32.48 -3.47 2.06
CA ASP A 88 -32.68 -4.49 3.10
C ASP A 88 -31.90 -4.07 4.35
N ASP A 89 -31.68 -4.91 5.34
CA ASP A 89 -30.97 -4.54 6.57
C ASP A 89 -29.45 -4.31 6.38
N VAL A 90 -28.84 -4.79 5.27
CA VAL A 90 -27.39 -4.69 4.99
C VAL A 90 -27.06 -3.72 3.85
N PHE A 91 -27.79 -3.80 2.74
CA PHE A 91 -27.53 -3.08 1.50
C PHE A 91 -28.59 -2.02 1.20
N PHE A 92 -28.19 -1.03 0.41
CA PHE A 92 -29.12 -0.19 -0.34
C PHE A 92 -28.69 -0.10 -1.80
N ALA A 93 -29.66 0.14 -2.68
CA ALA A 93 -29.41 0.47 -4.07
C ALA A 93 -30.18 1.73 -4.47
N ALA A 94 -29.49 2.65 -5.15
CA ALA A 94 -30.06 3.92 -5.57
C ALA A 94 -29.55 4.33 -6.95
N THR A 95 -30.33 5.17 -7.64
CA THR A 95 -29.99 5.70 -8.97
C THR A 95 -30.12 7.23 -9.00
N THR A 96 -29.33 7.90 -9.84
CA THR A 96 -29.47 9.36 -10.07
C THR A 96 -30.69 9.71 -10.92
N ARG A 97 -31.23 8.76 -11.69
CA ARG A 97 -32.46 8.93 -12.48
C ARG A 97 -33.64 8.22 -11.85
N GLN A 98 -34.81 8.85 -11.98
CA GLN A 98 -36.07 8.22 -11.63
C GLN A 98 -36.32 7.07 -12.60
N THR A 99 -36.30 5.85 -12.09
CA THR A 99 -36.77 4.67 -12.81
C THR A 99 -38.29 4.55 -12.62
N LEU A 100 -38.97 3.93 -13.57
CA LEU A 100 -40.42 3.71 -13.48
C LEU A 100 -40.83 2.60 -12.50
N ALA A 101 -39.88 1.82 -12.00
CA ALA A 101 -40.15 0.69 -11.11
C ALA A 101 -39.14 0.66 -9.96
N THR A 102 -39.59 0.96 -8.74
CA THR A 102 -38.87 0.61 -7.52
C THR A 102 -38.97 -0.89 -7.29
N ILE A 103 -37.90 -1.50 -6.79
CA ILE A 103 -37.82 -2.95 -6.55
C ILE A 103 -38.47 -3.29 -5.21
N SER A 104 -38.29 -2.44 -4.21
CA SER A 104 -38.97 -2.48 -2.92
C SER A 104 -40.15 -1.50 -2.86
N THR A 105 -41.08 -1.71 -1.92
CA THR A 105 -42.14 -0.74 -1.65
C THR A 105 -41.57 0.51 -0.98
N VAL A 106 -42.28 1.65 -1.09
CA VAL A 106 -41.87 2.91 -0.43
C VAL A 106 -41.78 2.75 1.09
N ASP A 107 -42.70 1.99 1.68
CA ASP A 107 -42.72 1.75 3.13
C ASP A 107 -41.55 0.87 3.58
N ASP A 108 -41.21 -0.18 2.80
CA ASP A 108 -40.02 -1.00 3.07
C ASP A 108 -38.74 -0.19 2.98
N ILE A 109 -38.60 0.64 1.92
CA ILE A 109 -37.43 1.51 1.75
C ILE A 109 -37.31 2.47 2.95
N ARG A 110 -38.41 3.12 3.36
CA ARG A 110 -38.39 4.05 4.49
C ARG A 110 -37.97 3.35 5.78
N LYS A 111 -38.50 2.15 6.02
CA LYS A 111 -38.19 1.35 7.22
C LYS A 111 -36.72 0.93 7.23
N GLU A 112 -36.22 0.39 6.13
CA GLU A 112 -34.86 -0.17 6.06
C GLU A 112 -33.79 0.93 5.97
N MET A 113 -34.10 2.10 5.41
CA MET A 113 -33.13 3.19 5.29
C MET A 113 -32.84 3.94 6.61
N GLY A 114 -33.56 3.66 7.71
CA GLY A 114 -33.38 4.36 8.99
C GLY A 114 -31.92 4.38 9.49
N TYR A 115 -31.27 3.21 9.53
CA TYR A 115 -29.85 3.09 9.91
C TYR A 115 -28.92 3.89 8.99
N CYS A 116 -29.19 3.83 7.69
CA CYS A 116 -28.41 4.50 6.65
C CYS A 116 -28.48 6.04 6.82
N LEU A 117 -29.69 6.57 7.04
CA LEU A 117 -29.93 8.01 7.27
C LEU A 117 -29.34 8.49 8.60
N GLU A 118 -29.40 7.67 9.66
CA GLU A 118 -28.72 7.97 10.92
C GLU A 118 -27.20 8.08 10.72
N ARG A 119 -26.62 7.15 9.97
CA ARG A 119 -25.17 7.15 9.66
C ARG A 119 -24.79 8.36 8.80
N CYS A 120 -25.58 8.74 7.80
CA CYS A 120 -25.43 10.01 7.07
C CYS A 120 -25.44 11.20 8.04
N THR A 121 -26.41 11.25 8.96
CA THR A 121 -26.52 12.34 9.94
C THR A 121 -25.28 12.42 10.82
N LYS A 122 -24.76 11.28 11.30
CA LYS A 122 -23.51 11.21 12.06
C LYS A 122 -22.34 11.77 11.25
N VAL A 123 -22.16 11.31 10.02
CA VAL A 123 -21.13 11.80 9.09
C VAL A 123 -21.21 13.31 8.90
N LEU A 124 -22.40 13.84 8.62
CA LEU A 124 -22.63 15.28 8.38
C LEU A 124 -22.37 16.13 9.63
N ASN A 125 -22.57 15.55 10.82
CA ASN A 125 -22.27 16.19 12.10
C ASN A 125 -20.82 15.96 12.58
N GLY A 126 -19.95 15.38 11.74
CA GLY A 126 -18.56 15.11 12.11
C GLY A 126 -18.41 14.05 13.21
N ILE A 127 -19.38 13.15 13.34
CA ILE A 127 -19.35 12.02 14.26
C ILE A 127 -18.74 10.82 13.53
N ARG A 128 -17.73 10.21 14.17
CA ARG A 128 -17.04 9.00 13.69
C ARG A 128 -18.05 7.86 13.55
N VAL A 129 -18.00 7.16 12.42
CA VAL A 129 -18.90 6.04 12.08
C VAL A 129 -18.14 4.75 11.75
N ARG A 130 -16.83 4.83 11.57
CA ARG A 130 -15.93 3.70 11.32
C ARG A 130 -14.88 3.59 12.41
N ALA A 131 -14.49 2.35 12.74
CA ALA A 131 -13.35 2.09 13.60
C ALA A 131 -12.08 2.20 12.77
N ASP A 132 -11.12 3.01 13.24
CA ASP A 132 -9.85 3.19 12.56
C ASP A 132 -8.82 2.23 13.11
N ARG A 133 -8.04 1.64 12.21
CA ARG A 133 -6.84 0.91 12.58
C ARG A 133 -5.66 1.88 12.53
N LEU A 134 -5.04 2.12 13.68
CA LEU A 134 -3.90 3.02 13.84
C LEU A 134 -2.67 2.22 14.27
N LEU A 135 -1.49 2.58 13.73
CA LEU A 135 -0.24 1.84 13.99
C LEU A 135 0.15 1.79 15.46
N ASP A 136 0.01 2.91 16.18
CA ASP A 136 0.35 3.00 17.61
C ASP A 136 -0.90 2.77 18.50
N GLY A 137 -1.99 2.20 17.95
CA GLY A 137 -3.26 1.95 18.63
C GLY A 137 -4.20 3.17 18.69
N ASP A 138 -5.41 2.98 19.24
CA ASP A 138 -6.43 4.03 19.43
C ASP A 138 -6.01 4.97 20.58
N ILE A 139 -4.83 5.60 20.46
CA ILE A 139 -4.39 6.66 21.35
C ILE A 139 -5.28 7.84 21.04
N GLY A 140 -6.38 7.98 21.79
CA GLY A 140 -7.37 9.04 21.62
C GLY A 140 -6.70 10.34 21.19
N ILE A 141 -6.93 10.73 19.94
CA ILE A 141 -6.27 11.88 19.34
C ILE A 141 -6.85 13.11 20.05
N PRO A 142 -6.05 13.85 20.84
CA PRO A 142 -6.59 15.02 21.51
C PRO A 142 -7.09 15.99 20.43
N ARG A 143 -8.33 16.46 20.57
CA ARG A 143 -8.97 17.33 19.56
C ARG A 143 -8.19 18.60 19.25
N ASP A 144 -7.35 19.03 20.20
CA ASP A 144 -6.62 20.30 20.14
C ASP A 144 -5.14 20.15 19.75
N VAL A 145 -4.68 18.94 19.40
CA VAL A 145 -3.28 18.71 19.01
C VAL A 145 -3.18 18.63 17.48
N PRO A 146 -2.49 19.59 16.82
CA PRO A 146 -2.22 19.51 15.39
C PRO A 146 -1.50 18.21 15.04
N TYR A 147 -2.03 17.48 14.05
CA TYR A 147 -1.45 16.22 13.60
C TYR A 147 -1.40 16.09 12.10
N CYS A 148 -0.40 15.33 11.64
CA CYS A 148 -0.29 14.84 10.28
C CYS A 148 -0.82 13.40 10.23
N LEU A 149 -1.86 13.17 9.43
CA LEU A 149 -2.36 11.83 9.13
C LEU A 149 -1.59 11.23 7.96
N ILE A 150 -0.92 10.10 8.18
CA ILE A 150 -0.23 9.33 7.15
C ILE A 150 -1.07 8.09 6.87
N VAL A 151 -1.53 7.94 5.63
CA VAL A 151 -2.31 6.77 5.20
C VAL A 151 -1.41 5.84 4.39
N ASN A 152 -1.10 4.65 4.92
CA ASN A 152 -0.26 3.66 4.22
C ASN A 152 -0.66 2.22 4.57
N ALA A 153 0.12 1.24 4.11
CA ALA A 153 -0.15 -0.19 4.30
C ALA A 153 0.49 -0.79 5.59
N ALA A 154 0.86 0.01 6.59
CA ALA A 154 1.67 -0.47 7.72
C ALA A 154 0.98 -1.52 8.60
N LEU A 155 -0.35 -1.64 8.56
CA LEU A 155 -1.13 -2.59 9.35
C LEU A 155 -1.54 -3.83 8.54
N ALA A 156 -0.87 -4.08 7.41
CA ALA A 156 -1.04 -5.27 6.57
C ALA A 156 -0.11 -6.44 6.98
N ASP A 157 0.31 -6.50 8.25
CA ASP A 157 1.18 -7.56 8.80
C ASP A 157 2.49 -7.77 8.01
N ASN A 158 3.12 -6.66 7.61
CA ASN A 158 4.38 -6.66 6.88
C ASN A 158 5.31 -5.57 7.45
N VAL A 159 6.41 -5.99 8.07
CA VAL A 159 7.36 -5.06 8.73
C VAL A 159 8.01 -4.08 7.75
N GLY A 160 8.06 -4.41 6.45
CA GLY A 160 8.53 -3.50 5.41
C GLY A 160 7.60 -2.28 5.24
N GLU A 161 6.29 -2.45 5.37
CA GLU A 161 5.34 -1.33 5.31
C GLU A 161 5.35 -0.49 6.61
N VAL A 162 5.65 -1.14 7.75
CA VAL A 162 5.94 -0.44 9.01
C VAL A 162 7.20 0.41 8.90
N LEU A 163 8.26 -0.11 8.26
CA LEU A 163 9.48 0.65 7.97
C LEU A 163 9.16 1.90 7.14
N LEU A 164 8.34 1.76 6.10
CA LEU A 164 7.91 2.90 5.28
C LEU A 164 7.13 3.94 6.10
N ALA A 165 6.20 3.52 6.96
CA ALA A 165 5.48 4.41 7.87
C ALA A 165 6.44 5.18 8.81
N LYS A 166 7.36 4.46 9.48
CA LYS A 166 8.33 5.08 10.39
C LYS A 166 9.32 5.98 9.64
N SER A 167 9.63 5.68 8.38
CA SER A 167 10.44 6.56 7.51
C SER A 167 9.73 7.87 7.20
N ALA A 168 8.44 7.80 6.86
CA ALA A 168 7.61 8.98 6.65
C ALA A 168 7.51 9.84 7.91
N ILE A 169 7.25 9.22 9.07
CA ILE A 169 7.22 9.91 10.37
C ILE A 169 8.54 10.65 10.61
N ARG A 170 9.68 10.01 10.38
CA ARG A 170 10.99 10.64 10.60
C ARG A 170 11.20 11.85 9.71
N LEU A 171 10.94 11.71 8.40
CA LEU A 171 11.06 12.81 7.44
C LEU A 171 10.14 13.98 7.78
N LEU A 172 8.91 13.70 8.24
CA LEU A 172 7.96 14.71 8.68
C LEU A 172 8.39 15.37 10.00
N ASN A 173 8.89 14.63 10.97
CA ASN A 173 9.42 15.19 12.21
C ASN A 173 10.64 16.11 11.96
N GLU A 174 11.49 15.77 10.97
CA GLU A 174 12.61 16.61 10.53
C GLU A 174 12.16 17.90 9.81
N ALA A 175 11.00 17.88 9.15
CA ALA A 175 10.46 19.00 8.39
C ALA A 175 9.50 19.89 9.20
N ALA A 176 8.69 19.28 10.08
CA ALA A 176 7.60 19.87 10.83
C ALA A 176 7.49 19.22 12.23
N PRO A 177 8.46 19.45 13.14
CA PRO A 177 8.51 18.80 14.46
C PRO A 177 7.34 19.16 15.39
N HIS A 178 6.55 20.17 15.04
CA HIS A 178 5.35 20.58 15.77
C HIS A 178 4.12 19.71 15.44
N LEU A 179 4.15 18.96 14.33
CA LEU A 179 3.05 18.08 13.93
C LEU A 179 3.26 16.70 14.54
N ARG A 180 2.28 16.24 15.33
CA ARG A 180 2.23 14.84 15.73
C ARG A 180 1.91 13.99 14.50
N CYS A 181 2.72 12.99 14.18
CA CYS A 181 2.39 12.06 13.10
C CYS A 181 1.52 10.90 13.60
N ILE A 182 0.50 10.53 12.84
CA ILE A 182 -0.39 9.40 13.10
C ILE A 182 -0.45 8.57 11.83
N VAL A 183 -0.37 7.24 11.95
CA VAL A 183 -0.40 6.33 10.81
C VAL A 183 -1.67 5.51 10.86
N ALA A 184 -2.41 5.47 9.74
CA ALA A 184 -3.64 4.74 9.59
C ALA A 184 -3.66 3.91 8.30
N ASP A 185 -4.51 2.88 8.28
CA ASP A 185 -4.86 2.16 7.06
C ASP A 185 -5.71 3.01 6.09
N PRO A 186 -5.81 2.63 4.81
CA PRO A 186 -6.64 3.33 3.82
C PRO A 186 -8.14 3.32 4.14
N ASP A 187 -8.60 2.43 5.02
CA ASP A 187 -9.98 2.40 5.52
C ASP A 187 -10.20 3.34 6.72
N VAL A 188 -9.66 4.56 6.63
CA VAL A 188 -9.79 5.60 7.65
C VAL A 188 -11.14 6.33 7.58
N ASP A 189 -11.69 6.65 8.74
CA ASP A 189 -12.88 7.47 8.93
C ASP A 189 -12.61 8.92 8.52
N ARG A 190 -13.56 9.49 7.78
CA ARG A 190 -13.53 10.87 7.30
C ARG A 190 -13.33 11.92 8.38
N THR A 191 -13.74 11.66 9.62
CA THR A 191 -13.57 12.61 10.74
C THR A 191 -12.11 12.73 11.16
N ILE A 192 -11.31 11.65 11.05
CA ILE A 192 -9.86 11.73 11.26
C ILE A 192 -9.20 12.53 10.13
N VAL A 193 -9.68 12.41 8.90
CA VAL A 193 -9.18 13.24 7.79
C VAL A 193 -9.54 14.72 8.03
N ALA A 194 -10.79 15.00 8.40
CA ALA A 194 -11.31 16.36 8.61
C ALA A 194 -10.62 17.13 9.75
N ASN A 195 -10.15 16.42 10.79
CA ASN A 195 -9.48 17.03 11.94
C ASN A 195 -7.96 17.10 11.77
N ALA A 196 -7.39 16.51 10.72
CA ALA A 196 -5.95 16.56 10.46
C ALA A 196 -5.52 17.96 10.03
N SER A 197 -4.32 18.37 10.43
CA SER A 197 -3.71 19.61 9.95
C SER A 197 -3.05 19.42 8.57
N LEU A 198 -2.64 18.18 8.28
CA LEU A 198 -2.04 17.75 7.01
C LEU A 198 -2.34 16.27 6.79
N VAL A 199 -2.65 15.90 5.55
CA VAL A 199 -2.85 14.50 5.16
C VAL A 199 -1.78 14.06 4.17
N ILE A 200 -1.15 12.92 4.43
CA ILE A 200 -0.14 12.33 3.56
C ILE A 200 -0.66 10.99 3.07
N ILE A 201 -0.81 10.86 1.75
CA ILE A 201 -0.88 9.54 1.11
C ILE A 201 0.55 8.99 1.18
N GLY A 202 0.74 8.03 2.07
CA GLY A 202 2.04 7.58 2.54
C GLY A 202 2.86 6.81 1.52
N PRO A 203 4.07 6.38 1.91
CA PRO A 203 4.94 5.59 1.05
C PRO A 203 4.42 4.18 0.86
N GLY A 204 4.71 3.61 -0.31
CA GLY A 204 4.31 2.25 -0.66
C GLY A 204 4.16 2.03 -2.16
N GLY A 205 4.11 0.78 -2.58
CA GLY A 205 3.85 0.42 -3.97
C GLY A 205 2.35 0.47 -4.26
N MET A 206 1.73 1.64 -4.34
CA MET A 206 0.26 1.80 -4.44
C MET A 206 -0.28 2.26 -5.80
N LEU A 207 0.60 2.62 -6.74
CA LEU A 207 0.23 3.14 -8.05
C LEU A 207 0.08 2.00 -9.07
N TYR A 208 -0.98 1.19 -8.98
CA TYR A 208 -1.26 0.13 -9.95
C TYR A 208 -2.73 -0.27 -9.93
N ASP A 209 -3.24 -0.79 -11.06
CA ASP A 209 -4.62 -1.25 -11.21
C ASP A 209 -4.74 -2.70 -11.69
N LEU A 210 -3.75 -3.54 -11.37
CA LEU A 210 -3.69 -4.95 -11.77
C LEU A 210 -3.67 -5.86 -10.53
N ASP A 211 -4.34 -7.00 -10.58
CA ASP A 211 -4.30 -8.01 -9.50
C ASP A 211 -2.91 -8.65 -9.36
N ASP A 212 -2.17 -8.75 -10.47
CA ASP A 212 -0.83 -9.33 -10.52
C ASP A 212 0.08 -8.61 -11.54
N HIS A 213 1.38 -8.90 -11.46
CA HIS A 213 2.35 -8.42 -12.46
C HIS A 213 2.13 -9.04 -13.85
N ASP A 214 1.27 -10.06 -13.98
CA ASP A 214 0.94 -10.74 -15.23
C ASP A 214 -0.23 -10.12 -15.99
N GLY A 215 -0.89 -9.10 -15.42
CA GLY A 215 -1.93 -8.35 -16.10
C GLY A 215 -3.19 -9.16 -16.37
N LEU A 216 -3.46 -10.19 -15.56
CA LEU A 216 -4.59 -11.11 -15.81
C LEU A 216 -5.95 -10.46 -15.53
N SER A 217 -6.00 -9.45 -14.66
CA SER A 217 -7.23 -8.70 -14.36
C SER A 217 -6.96 -7.29 -13.82
N ILE A 218 -7.82 -6.35 -14.23
CA ILE A 218 -7.85 -4.99 -13.68
C ILE A 218 -8.47 -5.04 -12.28
N ASN A 219 -7.74 -4.57 -11.27
CA ASN A 219 -8.23 -4.35 -9.91
C ASN A 219 -8.06 -2.89 -9.52
N LEU A 220 -9.20 -2.19 -9.42
CA LEU A 220 -9.26 -0.78 -9.07
C LEU A 220 -9.20 -0.52 -7.55
N SER A 221 -9.34 -1.55 -6.72
CA SER A 221 -9.45 -1.44 -5.26
C SER A 221 -8.24 -0.74 -4.66
N ASN A 222 -7.03 -1.09 -5.11
CA ASN A 222 -5.81 -0.55 -4.51
C ASN A 222 -5.69 0.96 -4.72
N ILE A 223 -5.74 1.43 -5.98
CA ILE A 223 -5.74 2.88 -6.28
C ILE A 223 -6.89 3.58 -5.57
N SER A 224 -8.10 2.99 -5.58
CA SER A 224 -9.26 3.62 -4.95
C SER A 224 -9.09 3.79 -3.44
N SER A 225 -8.50 2.80 -2.76
CA SER A 225 -8.36 2.79 -1.30
C SER A 225 -7.41 3.88 -0.81
N TYR A 226 -6.27 4.05 -1.48
CA TYR A 226 -5.26 5.06 -1.08
C TYR A 226 -5.57 6.46 -1.62
N PHE A 227 -6.01 6.58 -2.87
CA PHE A 227 -6.17 7.91 -3.49
C PHE A 227 -7.56 8.54 -3.24
N ARG A 228 -8.54 7.80 -2.69
CA ARG A 228 -9.77 8.43 -2.15
C ARG A 228 -9.46 9.52 -1.12
N ILE A 229 -8.36 9.36 -0.40
CA ILE A 229 -7.93 10.27 0.66
C ILE A 229 -7.69 11.69 0.12
N GLY A 230 -7.23 11.84 -1.13
CA GLY A 230 -7.10 13.15 -1.77
C GLY A 230 -8.45 13.85 -1.96
N PHE A 231 -9.51 13.10 -2.27
CA PHE A 231 -10.86 13.63 -2.35
C PHE A 231 -11.40 14.01 -0.98
N LEU A 232 -11.22 13.15 0.03
CA LEU A 232 -11.66 13.46 1.40
C LEU A 232 -10.98 14.71 1.93
N ALA A 233 -9.65 14.82 1.79
CA ALA A 233 -8.91 16.01 2.21
C ALA A 233 -9.45 17.28 1.54
N ARG A 234 -9.76 17.23 0.22
CA ARG A 234 -10.38 18.34 -0.51
C ARG A 234 -11.76 18.70 0.02
N GLU A 235 -12.62 17.72 0.28
CA GLU A 235 -13.98 17.96 0.81
C GLU A 235 -13.97 18.72 2.14
N TYR A 236 -12.94 18.51 2.96
CA TYR A 236 -12.75 19.18 4.25
C TYR A 236 -11.78 20.37 4.20
N GLY A 237 -11.25 20.71 3.02
CA GLY A 237 -10.29 21.81 2.87
C GLY A 237 -8.94 21.58 3.56
N ILE A 238 -8.58 20.32 3.81
CA ILE A 238 -7.33 19.93 4.48
C ILE A 238 -6.22 19.80 3.43
N PRO A 239 -5.04 20.42 3.64
CA PRO A 239 -3.93 20.25 2.71
C PRO A 239 -3.47 18.79 2.71
N TYR A 240 -3.09 18.29 1.53
CA TYR A 240 -2.58 16.93 1.40
C TYR A 240 -1.41 16.84 0.41
N GLY A 241 -0.64 15.75 0.52
CA GLY A 241 0.46 15.44 -0.39
C GLY A 241 0.69 13.94 -0.52
N VAL A 242 1.53 13.56 -1.47
CA VAL A 242 1.93 12.16 -1.70
C VAL A 242 3.39 12.00 -1.36
N LEU A 243 3.72 10.99 -0.55
CA LEU A 243 5.08 10.75 -0.10
C LEU A 243 5.54 9.35 -0.47
N GLY A 244 6.49 9.19 -1.39
CA GLY A 244 7.17 7.91 -1.63
C GLY A 244 6.29 6.88 -2.32
N ALA A 245 5.37 7.32 -3.18
CA ALA A 245 4.53 6.41 -3.94
C ALA A 245 5.33 5.73 -5.05
N GLY A 246 5.18 4.41 -5.15
CA GLY A 246 5.79 3.58 -6.18
C GLY A 246 4.75 2.91 -7.07
N CYS A 247 5.11 2.69 -8.34
CA CYS A 247 4.31 2.01 -9.35
C CYS A 247 4.85 0.59 -9.59
N PRO A 248 4.35 -0.44 -8.88
CA PRO A 248 4.84 -1.80 -9.04
C PRO A 248 4.46 -2.42 -10.40
N ALA A 249 3.38 -1.95 -11.03
CA ALA A 249 2.91 -2.38 -12.33
C ALA A 249 2.23 -1.22 -13.06
N ALA A 250 2.22 -1.24 -14.39
CA ALA A 250 1.67 -0.15 -15.19
C ALA A 250 0.18 0.08 -14.90
N ILE A 251 -0.24 1.35 -14.92
CA ILE A 251 -1.65 1.74 -14.79
C ILE A 251 -2.29 1.67 -16.18
N THR A 252 -3.15 0.67 -16.38
CA THR A 252 -3.69 0.32 -17.70
C THR A 252 -5.04 0.97 -17.97
N SER A 253 -5.91 1.07 -16.96
CA SER A 253 -7.28 1.57 -17.11
C SER A 253 -7.33 3.08 -17.28
N ARG A 254 -8.07 3.54 -18.31
CA ARG A 254 -8.38 4.96 -18.50
C ARG A 254 -9.08 5.56 -17.27
N LEU A 255 -9.95 4.78 -16.60
CA LEU A 255 -10.67 5.25 -15.42
C LEU A 255 -9.73 5.44 -14.23
N SER A 256 -8.76 4.55 -14.03
CA SER A 256 -7.71 4.72 -13.00
C SER A 256 -6.91 6.00 -13.22
N LYS A 257 -6.56 6.30 -14.47
CA LYS A 257 -5.83 7.53 -14.83
C LYS A 257 -6.64 8.78 -14.52
N ILE A 258 -7.92 8.81 -14.89
CA ILE A 258 -8.83 9.93 -14.56
C ILE A 258 -8.99 10.04 -13.03
N PHE A 259 -9.19 8.92 -12.34
CA PHE A 259 -9.34 8.91 -10.88
C PHE A 259 -8.13 9.49 -10.18
N LEU A 260 -6.93 9.04 -10.54
CA LEU A 260 -5.69 9.55 -9.99
C LEU A 260 -5.47 11.02 -10.36
N GLN A 261 -5.78 11.45 -11.59
CA GLN A 261 -5.68 12.84 -11.99
C GLN A 261 -6.52 13.74 -11.09
N GLU A 262 -7.77 13.34 -10.88
CA GLU A 262 -8.69 14.08 -10.03
C GLU A 262 -8.29 14.01 -8.55
N ALA A 263 -7.79 12.88 -8.07
CA ALA A 263 -7.31 12.74 -6.69
C ALA A 263 -6.07 13.60 -6.41
N LEU A 264 -5.20 13.80 -7.41
CA LEU A 264 -3.91 14.50 -7.25
C LEU A 264 -3.94 15.98 -7.61
N ARG A 265 -5.04 16.46 -8.21
CA ARG A 265 -5.17 17.83 -8.74
C ARG A 265 -4.71 18.92 -7.76
N ASP A 266 -5.09 18.81 -6.48
CA ASP A 266 -4.82 19.83 -5.45
C ASP A 266 -3.73 19.42 -4.45
N ALA A 267 -2.99 18.34 -4.75
CA ALA A 267 -1.90 17.90 -3.89
C ALA A 267 -0.87 19.04 -3.76
N LYS A 268 -0.40 19.31 -2.53
CA LYS A 268 0.62 20.33 -2.27
C LYS A 268 1.99 19.93 -2.81
N PHE A 269 2.24 18.63 -2.86
CA PHE A 269 3.45 18.05 -3.39
C PHE A 269 3.24 16.59 -3.75
N ILE A 270 4.09 16.06 -4.62
CA ILE A 270 4.11 14.67 -5.01
C ILE A 270 5.56 14.18 -4.96
N HIS A 271 5.82 13.15 -4.17
CA HIS A 271 7.08 12.43 -4.16
C HIS A 271 6.88 11.01 -4.69
N LEU A 272 7.61 10.68 -5.74
CA LEU A 272 7.63 9.35 -6.37
C LEU A 272 9.00 8.70 -6.15
N ARG A 273 8.99 7.39 -5.91
CA ARG A 273 10.20 6.64 -5.56
C ARG A 273 11.21 6.49 -6.69
N ASP A 274 10.75 6.47 -7.94
CA ASP A 274 11.59 6.17 -9.09
C ASP A 274 11.04 6.83 -10.37
N SER A 275 11.91 6.97 -11.38
CA SER A 275 11.59 7.63 -12.66
C SER A 275 10.53 6.87 -13.47
N LEU A 276 10.41 5.55 -13.30
CA LEU A 276 9.35 4.76 -13.93
C LEU A 276 7.99 5.02 -13.28
N SER A 277 7.97 5.22 -11.96
CA SER A 277 6.79 5.67 -11.23
C SER A 277 6.39 7.07 -11.70
N LEU A 278 7.35 7.96 -11.92
CA LEU A 278 7.09 9.25 -12.57
C LEU A 278 6.49 9.08 -13.96
N ALA A 279 7.11 8.31 -14.85
CA ALA A 279 6.59 8.08 -16.20
C ALA A 279 5.14 7.57 -16.17
N SER A 280 4.85 6.60 -15.29
CA SER A 280 3.52 6.03 -15.13
C SER A 280 2.46 7.07 -14.71
N VAL A 281 2.87 8.06 -13.92
CA VAL A 281 1.99 9.15 -13.47
C VAL A 281 1.95 10.29 -14.50
N SER A 282 3.07 10.71 -15.06
CA SER A 282 3.16 11.83 -16.02
C SER A 282 2.53 11.52 -17.38
N ASP A 283 2.66 10.29 -17.85
CA ASP A 283 2.04 9.84 -19.10
C ASP A 283 0.53 9.68 -18.94
N ALA A 284 0.08 9.47 -17.70
CA ALA A 284 -1.32 9.35 -17.35
C ALA A 284 -1.98 10.69 -17.02
N ILE A 285 -1.22 11.65 -16.47
CA ILE A 285 -1.74 12.81 -15.75
C ILE A 285 -0.83 14.03 -15.93
N ARG A 286 -1.43 15.19 -16.24
CA ARG A 286 -0.73 16.48 -16.12
C ARG A 286 -0.62 16.88 -14.66
N LEU A 287 0.52 16.61 -14.04
CA LEU A 287 0.81 17.03 -12.67
C LEU A 287 1.00 18.55 -12.60
N GLN A 288 0.18 19.21 -11.78
CA GLN A 288 0.31 20.65 -11.50
C GLN A 288 1.15 20.92 -10.25
N SER A 289 1.20 19.94 -9.34
CA SER A 289 1.90 20.02 -8.06
C SER A 289 3.40 19.88 -8.22
N PRO A 290 4.20 20.54 -7.35
CA PRO A 290 5.63 20.28 -7.25
C PRO A 290 5.89 18.78 -7.09
N THR A 291 6.60 18.20 -8.06
CA THR A 291 6.86 16.76 -8.13
C THR A 291 8.35 16.51 -8.03
N ILE A 292 8.76 15.61 -7.14
CA ILE A 292 10.14 15.17 -7.02
C ILE A 292 10.22 13.65 -7.17
N VAL A 293 11.28 13.20 -7.84
CA VAL A 293 11.71 11.80 -7.82
C VAL A 293 12.94 11.72 -6.94
N ALA A 294 12.85 10.94 -5.87
CA ALA A 294 13.96 10.65 -4.98
C ALA A 294 13.87 9.18 -4.57
N PRO A 295 14.98 8.56 -4.12
CA PRO A 295 14.96 7.14 -3.83
C PRO A 295 14.10 6.82 -2.59
N ASP A 296 13.94 5.52 -2.31
CA ASP A 296 13.01 5.04 -1.29
C ASP A 296 13.21 5.70 0.08
N VAL A 297 12.11 6.08 0.73
CA VAL A 297 12.16 6.85 1.99
C VAL A 297 12.86 6.09 3.12
N SER A 298 12.98 4.76 3.04
CA SER A 298 13.72 3.95 4.01
C SER A 298 15.19 4.33 4.15
N ILE A 299 15.77 5.03 3.16
CA ILE A 299 17.15 5.57 3.19
C ILE A 299 17.37 6.53 4.37
N VAL A 300 16.30 7.10 4.93
CA VAL A 300 16.41 7.94 6.13
C VAL A 300 17.05 7.21 7.33
N PHE A 301 17.08 5.87 7.31
CA PHE A 301 17.70 5.01 8.33
C PHE A 301 19.12 4.52 7.98
N GLN A 302 19.72 5.01 6.89
CA GLN A 302 21.06 4.61 6.42
C GLN A 302 22.11 4.61 7.54
N ASP A 303 22.20 5.70 8.32
CA ASP A 303 23.21 5.84 9.38
C ASP A 303 23.02 4.87 10.55
N GLU A 304 21.77 4.50 10.85
CA GLU A 304 21.46 3.54 11.92
C GLU A 304 21.84 2.12 11.49
N ILE A 305 21.53 1.78 10.24
CA ILE A 305 21.89 0.50 9.64
C ILE A 305 23.42 0.39 9.57
N ALA A 306 24.11 1.44 9.11
CA ALA A 306 25.57 1.51 9.03
C ALA A 306 26.31 1.45 10.38
N LYS A 307 25.62 1.63 11.51
CA LYS A 307 26.21 1.42 12.85
C LYS A 307 26.17 -0.05 13.27
N ILE A 308 25.11 -0.77 12.89
CA ILE A 308 24.97 -2.21 13.18
C ILE A 308 26.07 -3.01 12.49
N THR A 309 26.56 -2.50 11.35
CA THR A 309 27.54 -3.17 10.52
C THR A 309 28.98 -3.19 11.06
N GLN A 310 29.24 -2.50 12.17
CA GLN A 310 30.59 -2.29 12.71
C GLN A 310 31.04 -3.40 13.68
N GLU A 311 30.16 -4.34 14.02
CA GLU A 311 30.47 -5.44 14.94
C GLU A 311 31.16 -6.61 14.18
N PRO A 312 32.33 -7.09 14.63
CA PRO A 312 32.99 -8.23 14.01
C PRO A 312 32.23 -9.54 14.29
N PHE A 313 31.87 -10.27 13.23
CA PHE A 313 31.22 -11.58 13.35
C PHE A 313 32.23 -12.71 13.51
N GLN A 314 31.86 -13.73 14.30
CA GLN A 314 32.69 -14.93 14.52
C GLN A 314 32.56 -15.96 13.39
N GLN A 315 31.46 -15.94 12.64
CA GLN A 315 31.16 -16.88 11.55
C GLN A 315 30.54 -16.14 10.36
N LYS A 316 30.73 -16.67 9.14
CA LYS A 316 30.06 -16.14 7.94
C LYS A 316 28.58 -16.48 7.97
N LEU A 317 27.73 -15.48 7.73
CA LEU A 317 26.28 -15.60 7.84
C LEU A 317 25.58 -15.12 6.56
N MET A 318 24.81 -16.03 5.96
CA MET A 318 23.88 -15.74 4.87
C MET A 318 22.49 -15.46 5.43
N ILE A 319 21.93 -14.30 5.07
CA ILE A 319 20.56 -13.93 5.40
C ILE A 319 19.64 -14.25 4.23
N ALA A 320 18.56 -14.97 4.48
CA ALA A 320 17.51 -15.22 3.50
C ALA A 320 16.17 -14.59 3.95
N CYS A 321 15.59 -13.78 3.07
CA CYS A 321 14.42 -12.95 3.32
C CYS A 321 13.32 -13.22 2.28
N GLY A 322 12.24 -13.87 2.72
CA GLY A 322 11.12 -14.26 1.86
C GLY A 322 11.10 -15.74 1.50
N SER A 323 10.27 -16.10 0.52
CA SER A 323 10.04 -17.51 0.13
C SER A 323 10.99 -17.98 -0.96
N PHE A 324 11.55 -19.17 -0.79
CA PHE A 324 12.49 -19.80 -1.74
C PHE A 324 12.30 -21.31 -1.82
N ASN A 325 12.92 -21.94 -2.81
CA ASN A 325 13.14 -23.38 -2.80
C ASN A 325 14.17 -23.72 -1.70
N VAL A 326 13.76 -24.55 -0.72
CA VAL A 326 14.57 -24.92 0.45
C VAL A 326 15.88 -25.59 0.05
N LYS A 327 15.85 -26.46 -0.97
CA LYS A 327 17.05 -27.19 -1.44
C LYS A 327 18.08 -26.22 -2.00
N SER A 328 17.63 -25.25 -2.78
CA SER A 328 18.50 -24.25 -3.40
C SER A 328 19.20 -23.39 -2.34
N ILE A 329 18.47 -22.89 -1.34
CA ILE A 329 19.08 -22.05 -0.28
C ILE A 329 20.03 -22.86 0.62
N ALA A 330 19.69 -24.12 0.93
CA ALA A 330 20.56 -25.01 1.69
C ALA A 330 21.85 -25.31 0.92
N GLU A 331 21.74 -25.58 -0.38
CA GLU A 331 22.89 -25.84 -1.24
C GLU A 331 23.83 -24.63 -1.36
N ILE A 332 23.28 -23.42 -1.52
CA ILE A 332 24.07 -22.19 -1.52
C ILE A 332 24.82 -22.03 -0.19
N SER A 333 24.14 -22.22 0.94
CA SER A 333 24.73 -22.13 2.28
C SER A 333 25.92 -23.08 2.44
N HIS A 334 25.76 -24.34 2.03
CA HIS A 334 26.82 -25.35 2.08
C HIS A 334 27.98 -25.04 1.14
N ARG A 335 27.71 -24.68 -0.12
CA ARG A 335 28.75 -24.40 -1.11
C ARG A 335 29.58 -23.16 -0.75
N CYS A 336 28.99 -22.20 -0.05
CA CYS A 336 29.66 -20.97 0.36
C CYS A 336 30.28 -21.03 1.77
N ASP A 337 30.13 -22.15 2.48
CA ASP A 337 30.56 -22.33 3.88
C ASP A 337 30.02 -21.21 4.79
N MET A 338 28.69 -21.05 4.80
CA MET A 338 28.00 -20.03 5.57
C MET A 338 26.92 -20.64 6.46
N ALA A 339 26.73 -20.06 7.65
CA ALA A 339 25.52 -20.28 8.43
C ALA A 339 24.31 -19.62 7.72
N LEU A 340 23.13 -20.18 7.91
CA LEU A 340 21.89 -19.68 7.32
C LEU A 340 21.00 -19.06 8.39
N ARG A 341 20.54 -17.82 8.16
CA ARG A 341 19.43 -17.20 8.89
C ARG A 341 18.25 -16.95 7.96
N ILE A 342 17.07 -17.41 8.36
CA ILE A 342 15.79 -17.08 7.74
C ILE A 342 15.14 -15.94 8.55
N VAL A 343 14.79 -14.85 7.87
CA VAL A 343 14.13 -13.69 8.50
C VAL A 343 12.68 -13.59 8.01
N ILE A 344 11.74 -13.78 8.94
CA ILE A 344 10.29 -13.72 8.67
C ILE A 344 9.83 -12.27 8.81
N GLN A 345 9.35 -11.68 7.72
CA GLN A 345 8.99 -10.25 7.64
C GLN A 345 7.49 -10.00 7.49
N ALA A 346 6.75 -11.00 7.00
CA ALA A 346 5.32 -10.90 6.79
C ALA A 346 4.62 -12.25 6.97
N THR A 347 3.29 -12.22 7.05
CA THR A 347 2.44 -13.41 7.21
C THR A 347 2.70 -14.48 6.14
N GLU A 348 3.01 -14.09 4.89
CA GLU A 348 3.31 -15.09 3.84
C GLU A 348 4.65 -15.81 4.07
N ASP A 349 5.62 -15.15 4.69
CA ASP A 349 6.89 -15.79 5.06
C ASP A 349 6.66 -16.85 6.15
N LEU A 350 5.78 -16.54 7.11
CA LEU A 350 5.41 -17.46 8.17
C LEU A 350 4.65 -18.69 7.62
N ALA A 351 3.77 -18.48 6.65
CA ALA A 351 3.08 -19.57 5.95
C ALA A 351 4.08 -20.46 5.20
N TRP A 352 4.98 -19.86 4.42
CA TRP A 352 6.05 -20.58 3.73
C TRP A 352 6.91 -21.39 4.70
N LEU A 353 7.32 -20.80 5.84
CA LEU A 353 8.13 -21.50 6.83
C LEU A 353 7.38 -22.72 7.39
N LYS A 354 6.10 -22.58 7.75
CA LYS A 354 5.28 -23.69 8.28
C LYS A 354 5.22 -24.87 7.31
N GLU A 355 5.13 -24.60 6.01
CA GLU A 355 5.08 -25.63 4.97
C GLU A 355 6.45 -26.32 4.76
N ASN A 356 7.55 -25.62 5.07
CA ASN A 356 8.91 -26.03 4.67
C ASN A 356 9.84 -26.34 5.86
N GLN A 357 9.40 -26.17 7.10
CA GLN A 357 10.25 -26.23 8.30
C GLN A 357 10.97 -27.58 8.48
N SER A 358 10.26 -28.69 8.25
CA SER A 358 10.81 -30.03 8.40
C SER A 358 11.94 -30.31 7.41
N GLU A 359 11.76 -29.92 6.14
CA GLU A 359 12.79 -30.08 5.12
C GLU A 359 13.98 -29.16 5.38
N LEU A 360 13.72 -27.90 5.75
CA LEU A 360 14.75 -26.92 6.07
C LEU A 360 15.65 -27.40 7.22
N THR A 361 15.05 -27.90 8.29
CA THR A 361 15.79 -28.41 9.47
C THR A 361 16.59 -29.67 9.14
N ALA A 362 16.07 -30.53 8.25
CA ALA A 362 16.78 -31.72 7.80
C ALA A 362 18.01 -31.39 6.94
N LEU A 363 17.90 -30.37 6.09
CA LEU A 363 19.00 -29.95 5.20
C LEU A 363 20.01 -29.03 5.89
N VAL A 364 19.56 -28.16 6.80
CA VAL A 364 20.42 -27.20 7.52
C VAL A 364 20.09 -27.26 9.02
N PRO A 365 20.69 -28.21 9.78
CA PRO A 365 20.34 -28.42 11.19
C PRO A 365 20.61 -27.23 12.11
N SER A 366 21.51 -26.33 11.72
CA SER A 366 21.89 -25.12 12.48
C SER A 366 21.23 -23.84 11.97
N VAL A 367 20.17 -23.95 11.17
CA VAL A 367 19.45 -22.77 10.63
C VAL A 367 18.90 -21.90 11.77
N GLU A 368 19.18 -20.60 11.70
CA GLU A 368 18.60 -19.61 12.61
C GLU A 368 17.30 -19.07 12.01
N ILE A 369 16.20 -19.11 12.76
CA ILE A 369 14.91 -18.53 12.33
C ILE A 369 14.65 -17.32 13.22
N VAL A 370 14.57 -16.14 12.60
CA VAL A 370 14.32 -14.88 13.30
C VAL A 370 13.01 -14.30 12.80
N ASP A 371 12.03 -14.22 13.70
CA ASP A 371 10.74 -13.64 13.39
C ASP A 371 10.67 -12.17 13.77
N VAL A 372 10.45 -11.30 12.77
CA VAL A 372 10.34 -9.85 12.93
C VAL A 372 9.04 -9.28 12.37
N HIS A 373 8.08 -10.10 11.91
CA HIS A 373 6.88 -9.59 11.23
C HIS A 373 6.01 -8.67 12.10
N GLN A 374 6.04 -8.86 13.43
CA GLN A 374 5.37 -8.03 14.43
C GLN A 374 6.35 -7.34 15.40
N ALA A 375 7.65 -7.39 15.11
CA ALA A 375 8.67 -6.81 15.95
C ALA A 375 8.90 -5.32 15.63
N PRO A 376 9.51 -4.55 16.55
CA PRO A 376 9.97 -3.20 16.23
C PRO A 376 10.95 -3.20 15.05
N ILE A 377 10.96 -2.14 14.24
CA ILE A 377 11.82 -2.02 13.04
C ILE A 377 13.32 -2.19 13.33
N SER A 378 13.77 -1.89 14.55
CA SER A 378 15.14 -2.12 14.98
C SER A 378 15.53 -3.60 14.97
N ALA A 379 14.56 -4.50 15.20
CA ALA A 379 14.78 -5.95 15.10
C ALA A 379 15.01 -6.38 13.66
N LEU A 380 14.25 -5.81 12.70
CA LEU A 380 14.47 -6.03 11.27
C LEU A 380 15.87 -5.56 10.85
N PHE A 381 16.28 -4.35 11.26
CA PHE A 381 17.61 -3.83 10.95
C PHE A 381 18.70 -4.76 11.47
N LYS A 382 18.60 -5.20 12.73
CA LYS A 382 19.56 -6.14 13.32
C LYS A 382 19.56 -7.48 12.61
N ALA A 383 18.39 -8.05 12.31
CA ALA A 383 18.27 -9.36 11.69
C ALA A 383 18.92 -9.41 10.30
N VAL A 384 18.77 -8.34 9.51
CA VAL A 384 19.30 -8.26 8.14
C VAL A 384 20.74 -7.72 8.10
N ALA A 385 21.01 -6.58 8.75
CA ALA A 385 22.30 -5.89 8.63
C ALA A 385 23.46 -6.58 9.37
N SER A 386 23.18 -7.61 10.18
CA SER A 386 24.21 -8.40 10.87
C SER A 386 24.73 -9.61 10.06
N GLY A 387 24.30 -9.78 8.81
CA GLY A 387 24.86 -10.80 7.92
C GLY A 387 26.11 -10.34 7.18
N ASP A 388 26.69 -11.27 6.41
CA ASP A 388 27.75 -11.00 5.43
C ASP A 388 27.19 -10.86 4.01
N CYS A 389 26.12 -11.60 3.71
CA CYS A 389 25.40 -11.53 2.45
C CYS A 389 23.89 -11.67 2.66
N LEU A 390 23.13 -11.21 1.66
CA LEU A 390 21.68 -11.21 1.67
C LEU A 390 21.14 -11.83 0.39
N LEU A 391 20.22 -12.78 0.55
CA LEU A 391 19.34 -13.28 -0.48
C LEU A 391 17.90 -12.85 -0.16
N SER A 392 17.24 -12.11 -1.05
CA SER A 392 15.91 -11.56 -0.73
C SER A 392 14.92 -11.55 -1.89
N THR A 393 13.70 -12.01 -1.64
CA THR A 393 12.50 -11.68 -2.42
C THR A 393 11.71 -10.52 -1.79
N ARG A 394 12.12 -10.00 -0.64
CA ARG A 394 11.49 -8.85 0.02
C ARG A 394 12.25 -7.56 -0.32
N PHE A 395 11.56 -6.58 -0.92
CA PHE A 395 12.17 -5.32 -1.37
C PHE A 395 12.84 -4.53 -0.25
N HIS A 396 12.19 -4.38 0.91
CA HIS A 396 12.76 -3.58 2.01
C HIS A 396 13.95 -4.27 2.68
N ALA A 397 14.00 -5.60 2.74
CA ALA A 397 15.21 -6.31 3.13
C ALA A 397 16.36 -6.06 2.14
N MET A 398 16.09 -6.08 0.82
CA MET A 398 17.09 -5.70 -0.20
C MET A 398 17.62 -4.29 0.05
N MET A 399 16.75 -3.31 0.31
CA MET A 399 17.18 -1.95 0.65
C MET A 399 18.08 -1.93 1.89
N ILE A 400 17.72 -2.64 2.96
CA ILE A 400 18.57 -2.74 4.17
C ILE A 400 19.92 -3.39 3.86
N GLY A 401 19.96 -4.45 3.03
CA GLY A 401 21.21 -5.09 2.61
C GLY A 401 22.13 -4.14 1.84
N ILE A 402 21.57 -3.33 0.94
CA ILE A 402 22.30 -2.27 0.22
C ILE A 402 22.84 -1.24 1.22
N MET A 403 22.00 -0.71 2.10
CA MET A 403 22.40 0.27 3.12
C MET A 403 23.49 -0.28 4.07
N ALA A 404 23.47 -1.59 4.34
CA ALA A 404 24.44 -2.28 5.18
C ALA A 404 25.73 -2.72 4.42
N GLY A 405 25.85 -2.39 3.13
CA GLY A 405 27.01 -2.75 2.31
C GLY A 405 27.18 -4.26 2.08
N LEU A 406 26.09 -5.02 2.15
CA LEU A 406 26.09 -6.48 1.98
C LEU A 406 26.15 -6.87 0.51
N GLU A 407 26.78 -8.01 0.23
CA GLU A 407 26.61 -8.68 -1.05
C GLU A 407 25.16 -9.18 -1.14
N THR A 408 24.38 -8.56 -2.03
CA THR A 408 22.93 -8.76 -2.07
C THR A 408 22.51 -9.40 -3.39
N VAL A 409 21.76 -10.50 -3.29
CA VAL A 409 21.02 -11.09 -4.41
C VAL A 409 19.53 -10.82 -4.18
N ALA A 410 18.94 -10.07 -5.10
CA ALA A 410 17.51 -9.82 -5.11
C ALA A 410 16.82 -10.71 -6.16
N VAL A 411 15.78 -11.40 -5.75
CA VAL A 411 14.98 -12.27 -6.61
C VAL A 411 13.62 -11.62 -6.84
N GLY A 412 13.20 -11.55 -8.10
CA GLY A 412 11.94 -10.92 -8.47
C GLY A 412 11.59 -11.16 -9.93
N VAL A 413 10.71 -10.33 -10.46
CA VAL A 413 10.31 -10.36 -11.88
C VAL A 413 10.96 -9.18 -12.58
N ARG A 414 11.37 -9.37 -13.83
CA ARG A 414 11.91 -8.28 -14.64
C ARG A 414 10.98 -7.05 -14.62
N ASP A 415 11.60 -5.89 -14.46
CA ASP A 415 10.99 -4.55 -14.39
C ASP A 415 10.12 -4.30 -13.15
N ASP A 416 10.20 -5.15 -12.14
CA ASP A 416 9.69 -4.87 -10.82
C ASP A 416 10.58 -3.88 -10.03
N LYS A 417 10.13 -3.53 -8.82
CA LYS A 417 10.83 -2.59 -7.93
C LYS A 417 12.29 -2.97 -7.60
N ARG A 418 12.63 -4.26 -7.50
CA ARG A 418 13.99 -4.73 -7.22
C ARG A 418 14.87 -4.58 -8.45
N HIS A 419 14.37 -4.96 -9.62
CA HIS A 419 15.08 -4.80 -10.89
C HIS A 419 15.42 -3.33 -11.16
N ARG A 420 14.46 -2.43 -10.92
CA ARG A 420 14.65 -0.99 -11.13
C ARG A 420 15.73 -0.39 -10.24
N VAL A 421 15.78 -0.76 -8.96
CA VAL A 421 16.88 -0.32 -8.07
C VAL A 421 18.23 -0.81 -8.58
N LYS A 422 18.32 -2.05 -9.07
CA LYS A 422 19.56 -2.54 -9.72
C LYS A 422 19.95 -1.72 -10.95
N GLN A 423 18.99 -1.34 -11.79
CA GLN A 423 19.25 -0.50 -12.96
C GLN A 423 19.71 0.91 -12.58
N GLU A 424 19.14 1.49 -11.54
CA GLU A 424 19.47 2.82 -11.03
C GLU A 424 20.87 2.87 -10.42
N LEU A 425 21.18 1.92 -9.53
CA LEU A 425 22.45 1.89 -8.81
C LEU A 425 23.61 1.30 -9.65
N ARG A 426 23.31 0.51 -10.69
CA ARG A 426 24.31 -0.13 -11.57
C ARG A 426 25.37 -0.87 -10.76
N ASP A 427 26.64 -0.48 -10.89
CA ASP A 427 27.79 -1.09 -10.24
C ASP A 427 28.24 -0.33 -8.98
N LYS A 428 27.48 0.70 -8.55
CA LYS A 428 27.76 1.43 -7.30
C LYS A 428 27.60 0.54 -6.06
N VAL A 429 26.77 -0.49 -6.16
CA VAL A 429 26.47 -1.42 -5.07
C VAL A 429 26.63 -2.86 -5.52
N LYS A 430 26.97 -3.74 -4.59
CA LYS A 430 27.07 -5.18 -4.80
C LYS A 430 25.69 -5.86 -4.82
N LEU A 431 24.85 -5.45 -5.77
CA LEU A 431 23.52 -6.01 -6.01
C LEU A 431 23.50 -6.84 -7.30
N THR A 432 23.03 -8.07 -7.19
CA THR A 432 22.70 -8.95 -8.32
C THR A 432 21.18 -9.17 -8.33
N PHE A 433 20.56 -9.00 -9.50
CA PHE A 433 19.14 -9.28 -9.69
C PHE A 433 18.97 -10.58 -10.46
N ILE A 434 18.05 -11.44 -10.01
CA ILE A 434 17.68 -12.69 -10.66
C ILE A 434 16.20 -12.67 -11.01
N ASP A 435 15.87 -12.92 -12.28
CA ASP A 435 14.50 -13.02 -12.77
C ASP A 435 13.96 -14.43 -12.53
N SER A 436 13.06 -14.55 -11.55
CA SER A 436 12.48 -15.82 -11.12
C SER A 436 11.63 -16.51 -12.19
N ARG A 437 11.30 -15.84 -13.31
CA ARG A 437 10.49 -16.44 -14.39
C ARG A 437 11.32 -17.22 -15.40
N VAL A 438 12.60 -16.92 -15.52
CA VAL A 438 13.45 -17.48 -16.58
C VAL A 438 14.68 -18.20 -16.04
N THR A 439 15.09 -17.93 -14.80
CA THR A 439 16.26 -18.55 -14.19
C THR A 439 15.91 -19.91 -13.60
N SER A 440 16.64 -20.95 -14.02
CA SER A 440 16.50 -22.30 -13.44
C SER A 440 17.14 -22.39 -12.05
N ASP A 441 16.75 -23.38 -11.24
CA ASP A 441 17.33 -23.59 -9.90
C ASP A 441 18.86 -23.73 -9.92
N ASN A 442 19.42 -24.46 -10.89
CA ASN A 442 20.87 -24.64 -11.01
C ASN A 442 21.60 -23.34 -11.35
N GLU A 443 21.02 -22.54 -12.24
CA GLU A 443 21.55 -21.23 -12.60
C GLU A 443 21.45 -20.26 -11.42
N PHE A 444 20.32 -20.26 -10.71
CA PHE A 444 20.11 -19.50 -9.48
C PHE A 444 21.19 -19.80 -8.42
N ILE A 445 21.44 -21.08 -8.14
CA ILE A 445 22.48 -21.51 -7.19
C ILE A 445 23.87 -21.03 -7.65
N SER A 446 24.18 -21.20 -8.94
CA SER A 446 25.46 -20.78 -9.52
C SER A 446 25.69 -19.27 -9.37
N LEU A 447 24.69 -18.46 -9.71
CA LEU A 447 24.74 -17.00 -9.59
C LEU A 447 24.89 -16.55 -8.13
N CYS A 448 24.15 -17.17 -7.21
CA CYS A 448 24.26 -16.86 -5.78
C CYS A 448 25.65 -17.22 -5.24
N CYS A 449 26.17 -18.41 -5.56
CA CYS A 449 27.51 -18.82 -5.13
C CYS A 449 28.59 -17.91 -5.73
N GLY A 450 28.48 -17.55 -7.01
CA GLY A 450 29.40 -16.62 -7.66
C GLY A 450 29.44 -15.25 -6.97
N GLN A 451 28.30 -14.77 -6.50
CA GLN A 451 28.22 -13.54 -5.71
C GLN A 451 28.82 -13.74 -4.31
N PHE A 452 28.39 -14.77 -3.56
CA PHE A 452 28.66 -14.91 -2.13
C PHE A 452 29.99 -15.57 -1.76
N MET A 453 30.68 -16.26 -2.67
CA MET A 453 31.95 -16.92 -2.35
C MET A 453 33.03 -15.94 -1.84
N ASN A 454 32.98 -14.68 -2.29
CA ASN A 454 33.90 -13.66 -1.81
C ASN A 454 33.43 -12.99 -0.52
N GLY A 455 32.13 -13.08 -0.20
CA GLY A 455 31.49 -12.99 1.12
C GLY A 455 32.04 -11.94 2.07
N LYS A 456 32.58 -10.84 1.54
CA LYS A 456 33.24 -9.80 2.31
C LYS A 456 32.39 -8.56 2.17
N ARG A 457 31.89 -8.10 3.33
CA ARG A 457 31.33 -6.77 3.47
C ARG A 457 32.26 -5.78 2.79
N SER A 458 31.73 -5.08 1.80
CA SER A 458 32.50 -4.07 1.10
C SER A 458 32.63 -2.86 2.01
N GLN A 459 33.81 -2.25 2.10
CA GLN A 459 33.94 -0.88 2.62
C GLN A 459 33.50 0.17 1.58
N GLN A 460 32.97 -0.27 0.43
CA GLN A 460 32.44 0.63 -0.59
C GLN A 460 31.25 1.44 -0.06
N ASP A 461 31.09 2.59 -0.70
CA ASP A 461 29.97 3.51 -0.55
C ASP A 461 28.63 2.74 -0.56
N PRO A 462 27.74 2.92 0.44
CA PRO A 462 26.43 2.26 0.50
C PRO A 462 25.51 2.52 -0.71
N GLY A 463 25.92 3.38 -1.65
CA GLY A 463 25.23 3.64 -2.90
C GLY A 463 24.09 4.65 -2.76
N TYR A 464 23.58 4.81 -1.54
CA TYR A 464 22.70 5.87 -1.11
C TYR A 464 23.25 6.55 0.15
N SER A 465 22.91 7.82 0.29
CA SER A 465 23.24 8.66 1.44
C SER A 465 21.98 9.36 1.96
N ALA A 466 22.02 9.82 3.21
CA ALA A 466 20.95 10.67 3.73
C ALA A 466 20.77 11.94 2.89
N GLU A 467 21.80 12.42 2.19
CA GLU A 467 21.75 13.60 1.32
C GLU A 467 20.87 13.39 0.08
N ASP A 468 20.67 12.16 -0.38
CA ASP A 468 19.79 11.85 -1.52
C ASP A 468 18.32 12.22 -1.23
N LEU A 469 17.96 12.38 0.05
CA LEU A 469 16.64 12.85 0.49
C LEU A 469 16.60 14.37 0.73
N ALA A 470 17.65 15.14 0.44
CA ALA A 470 17.70 16.59 0.72
C ALA A 470 16.61 17.36 -0.02
N GLY A 471 16.39 17.07 -1.31
CA GLY A 471 15.32 17.69 -2.09
C GLY A 471 13.93 17.39 -1.52
N LEU A 472 13.72 16.16 -1.05
CA LEU A 472 12.47 15.74 -0.41
C LEU A 472 12.25 16.47 0.92
N ARG A 473 13.29 16.60 1.76
CA ARG A 473 13.20 17.37 3.01
C ARG A 473 12.84 18.82 2.76
N GLN A 474 13.43 19.44 1.73
CA GLN A 474 13.11 20.81 1.37
C GLN A 474 11.67 20.97 0.87
N LEU A 475 11.20 20.00 0.07
CA LEU A 475 9.82 19.95 -0.40
C LEU A 475 8.83 19.84 0.77
N LEU A 476 9.08 18.92 1.71
CA LEU A 476 8.27 18.73 2.91
C LEU A 476 8.24 20.00 3.77
N ARG A 477 9.39 20.61 4.06
CA ARG A 477 9.45 21.89 4.80
C ARG A 477 8.56 22.94 4.15
N THR A 478 8.71 23.13 2.84
CA THR A 478 7.93 24.11 2.08
C THR A 478 6.42 23.83 2.16
N ALA A 479 6.02 22.57 2.02
CA ALA A 479 4.61 22.17 2.11
C ALA A 479 4.02 22.37 3.51
N THR A 480 4.84 22.21 4.56
CA THR A 480 4.38 22.29 5.96
C THR A 480 4.36 23.71 6.53
N ILE A 481 5.05 24.69 5.94
CA ILE A 481 5.10 26.08 6.44
C ILE A 481 3.70 26.71 6.61
N SER A 482 2.75 26.32 5.74
CA SER A 482 1.39 26.87 5.73
C SER A 482 0.39 26.13 6.61
N VAL A 483 0.81 25.04 7.25
CA VAL A 483 -0.04 24.27 8.16
C VAL A 483 -0.19 25.10 9.44
N LYS A 484 -1.36 25.69 9.63
CA LYS A 484 -1.65 26.60 10.75
C LYS A 484 -1.39 25.88 12.08
N MET A 485 -0.68 26.58 12.98
CA MET A 485 -0.61 26.23 14.41
C MET A 485 -1.98 26.35 15.06
#